data_AF-A0A2N3L444-F1
#
_entry.id   AF-A0A2N3L444-F1
#
_cell.length_a   1.000
_cell.length_b   1.000
_cell.length_c   1.000
_cell.angle_alpha   90.00
_cell.angle_beta   90.00
_cell.angle_gamma   90.00
#
_symmetry.space_group_name_H-M   'P 1'
#
loop_
_entity.id
_entity.type
_entity.pdbx_description
1 polymer ?
#
loop_
_entity_poly.entity_id
_entity_poly.type
_entity_poly.pdbx_seq_one_letter_code
_entity_poly.pdbx_strand_id
1 'polypeptide(L)' 'MSTPVKSDPLAGLIAANKAFLQTVIAECKDPHLPPDTDVDEYIDMLSAYPRSVRRSLTGANAAIVEVCRALKAAQDGAP' A
#
# COMPACT_ATOMS: atom_id res chain seq x y z
N MET A 1 -30.39 15.73 16.55
CA MET A 1 -30.21 15.43 15.12
C MET A 1 -28.73 15.18 14.90
N SER A 2 -28.33 13.94 14.63
CA SER A 2 -26.93 13.60 14.33
C SER A 2 -26.62 14.07 12.92
N THR A 3 -25.63 14.95 12.78
CA THR A 3 -25.11 15.36 11.48
C THR A 3 -24.54 14.14 10.77
N PRO A 4 -24.76 14.00 9.44
CA PRO A 4 -24.14 12.91 8.70
C PRO A 4 -22.63 13.12 8.73
N VAL A 5 -21.90 12.14 9.27
CA VAL A 5 -20.43 12.11 9.20
C VAL A 5 -20.09 12.10 7.72
N LYS A 6 -19.57 13.22 7.22
CA LYS A 6 -19.06 13.32 5.86
C LYS A 6 -17.85 12.37 5.81
N SER A 7 -18.04 11.21 5.20
CA SER A 7 -16.99 10.22 5.03
C SER A 7 -15.82 10.88 4.33
N ASP A 8 -14.64 10.82 4.95
CA ASP A 8 -13.42 11.31 4.32
C ASP A 8 -13.10 10.40 3.13
N PRO A 9 -13.23 10.89 1.88
CA PRO A 9 -12.99 10.07 0.70
C PRO A 9 -11.54 9.61 0.61
N LEU A 10 -10.59 10.36 1.16
CA LEU A 10 -9.18 9.97 1.21
C LEU A 10 -8.98 8.80 2.18
N ALA A 11 -9.56 8.87 3.38
CA ALA A 11 -9.51 7.76 4.34
C ALA A 11 -10.16 6.48 3.77
N GLY A 12 -11.29 6.62 3.07
CA GLY A 12 -11.94 5.50 2.37
C GLY A 12 -11.06 4.88 1.28
N LEU A 13 -10.38 5.72 0.49
CA LEU A 13 -9.46 5.25 -0.55
C LEU A 13 -8.23 4.55 0.04
N ILE A 14 -7.66 5.09 1.13
CA ILE A 14 -6.54 4.46 1.85
C ILE A 14 -6.95 3.07 2.36
N ALA A 15 -8.12 2.97 3.00
CA ALA A 15 -8.64 1.70 3.51
C ALA A 15 -8.86 0.67 2.38
N ALA A 16 -9.42 1.08 1.25
CA ALA A 16 -9.64 0.21 0.10
C ALA A 16 -8.32 -0.33 -0.49
N ASN A 17 -7.29 0.53 -0.60
CA ASN A 17 -5.98 0.11 -1.08
C ASN A 17 -5.27 -0.82 -0.07
N LYS A 18 -5.39 -0.57 1.24
CA LYS A 18 -4.88 -1.50 2.26
C LYS A 18 -5.54 -2.88 2.17
N ALA A 19 -6.86 -2.94 1.97
CA ALA A 19 -7.57 -4.20 1.77
C ALA A 19 -7.13 -4.93 0.48
N PHE A 20 -6.91 -4.17 -0.61
CA PHE A 20 -6.34 -4.74 -1.83
C PHE A 20 -4.95 -5.35 -1.58
N LEU A 21 -4.07 -4.64 -0.85
CA LEU A 21 -2.73 -5.14 -0.52
C LEU A 21 -2.77 -6.37 0.40
N GLN A 22 -3.73 -6.48 1.32
CA GLN A 22 -3.93 -7.70 2.12
C GLN A 22 -4.14 -8.93 1.22
N THR A 23 -4.99 -8.80 0.21
CA THR A 23 -5.22 -9.88 -0.75
C THR A 23 -3.96 -10.19 -1.56
N VAL A 24 -3.24 -9.17 -2.01
CA VAL A 24 -1.96 -9.34 -2.74
C VAL A 24 -0.94 -10.11 -1.91
N ILE A 25 -0.79 -9.77 -0.62
CA ILE A 25 0.12 -10.45 0.30
C ILE A 25 -0.31 -11.91 0.50
N ALA A 26 -1.61 -12.14 0.74
CA ALA A 26 -2.14 -13.49 0.97
C ALA A 26 -1.99 -14.42 -0.25
N GLU A 27 -2.06 -13.86 -1.47
CA GLU A 27 -1.86 -14.61 -2.72
C GLU A 27 -0.41 -14.61 -3.20
N CYS A 28 0.48 -13.87 -2.53
CA CYS A 28 1.88 -13.76 -2.91
C CYS A 28 2.58 -15.11 -2.74
N LYS A 29 3.30 -15.54 -3.78
CA LYS A 29 4.12 -16.76 -3.76
C LYS A 29 5.60 -16.47 -3.62
N ASP A 30 5.96 -15.25 -3.24
CA ASP A 30 7.36 -14.88 -3.04
C ASP A 30 7.90 -15.60 -1.79
N PRO A 31 8.87 -16.51 -1.93
CA PRO A 31 9.45 -17.23 -0.79
C PRO A 31 10.26 -16.32 0.14
N HIS A 32 10.58 -15.10 -0.29
CA HIS A 32 11.30 -14.10 0.49
C HIS A 32 10.39 -13.15 1.26
N LEU A 33 9.08 -13.21 1.05
CA LEU A 33 8.12 -12.46 1.84
C LEU A 33 7.83 -13.23 3.14
N PRO A 34 8.11 -12.66 4.33
CA PRO A 34 7.73 -13.30 5.58
C PRO A 34 6.22 -13.61 5.61
N PRO A 35 5.81 -14.81 6.05
CA PRO A 35 4.41 -15.23 6.05
C PRO A 35 3.52 -14.40 6.99
N ASP A 36 4.14 -13.68 7.92
CA ASP A 36 3.55 -12.79 8.89
C ASP A 36 3.61 -11.30 8.50
N THR A 37 4.11 -10.98 7.28
CA THR A 37 4.21 -9.59 6.81
C THR A 37 2.83 -8.94 6.82
N ASP A 38 2.69 -7.87 7.60
CA ASP A 38 1.46 -7.09 7.60
C ASP A 38 1.45 -6.05 6.46
N VAL A 39 0.31 -5.38 6.28
CA VAL A 39 0.12 -4.42 5.19
C VAL A 39 1.03 -3.20 5.33
N ASP A 40 1.22 -2.71 6.55
CA ASP A 40 1.99 -1.50 6.80
C ASP A 40 3.49 -1.80 6.65
N GLU A 41 3.95 -2.97 7.10
CA GLU A 41 5.30 -3.48 6.80
C GLU A 41 5.54 -3.66 5.31
N TYR A 42 4.56 -4.20 4.57
CA TYR A 42 4.65 -4.35 3.12
C TYR A 42 4.73 -3.00 2.41
N ILE A 43 3.94 -2.01 2.86
CA ILE A 43 3.98 -0.63 2.36
C ILE A 43 5.36 -0.02 2.60
N ASP A 44 5.91 -0.16 3.80
CA ASP A 44 7.23 0.37 4.17
C ASP A 44 8.33 -0.27 3.33
N MET A 45 8.31 -1.60 3.19
CA MET A 45 9.30 -2.34 2.40
C MET A 45 9.31 -1.91 0.93
N LEU A 46 8.14 -1.88 0.28
CA LEU A 46 8.05 -1.53 -1.14
C LEU A 46 8.27 -0.03 -1.40
N SER A 47 7.84 0.83 -0.47
CA SER A 47 8.06 2.28 -0.61
C SER A 47 9.54 2.65 -0.52
N ALA A 48 10.33 1.88 0.24
CA ALA A 48 11.77 2.02 0.39
C ALA A 48 12.58 1.57 -0.85
N TYR A 49 11.97 0.96 -1.86
CA TYR A 49 12.70 0.49 -3.05
C TYR A 49 13.49 1.62 -3.74
N PRO A 50 14.80 1.41 -4.00
CA PRO A 50 15.61 2.37 -4.74
C PRO A 50 15.04 2.66 -6.12
N ARG A 51 15.30 3.86 -6.64
CA ARG A 51 14.82 4.28 -7.96
C ARG A 51 15.24 3.33 -9.09
N SER A 52 16.42 2.72 -8.98
CA SER A 52 16.92 1.71 -9.93
C SER A 52 16.01 0.49 -9.99
N VAL A 53 15.65 -0.08 -8.84
CA VAL A 53 14.74 -1.22 -8.72
C VAL A 53 13.36 -0.86 -9.27
N ARG A 54 12.81 0.30 -8.91
CA ARG A 54 11.50 0.73 -9.41
C ARG A 54 11.46 0.85 -10.95
N ARG A 55 12.54 1.32 -11.57
CA ARG A 55 12.65 1.42 -13.03
C ARG A 55 12.77 0.07 -13.74
N SER A 56 13.24 -0.97 -13.05
CA SER A 56 13.26 -2.32 -13.60
C SER A 56 11.93 -3.06 -13.49
N LEU A 57 11.01 -2.59 -12.65
CA LEU A 57 9.67 -3.19 -12.51
C LEU A 57 8.76 -2.74 -13.66
N THR A 58 7.89 -3.65 -14.09
CA THR A 58 6.88 -3.40 -15.12
C THR A 58 5.54 -4.02 -14.72
N GLY A 59 4.46 -3.65 -15.44
CA GLY A 59 3.13 -4.22 -15.23
C GLY A 59 2.60 -4.04 -13.80
N ALA A 60 1.97 -5.08 -13.27
CA ALA A 60 1.34 -5.08 -11.95
C ALA A 60 2.33 -4.77 -10.81
N ASN A 61 3.56 -5.27 -10.90
CA ASN A 61 4.57 -5.06 -9.84
C ASN A 61 4.96 -3.59 -9.71
N ALA A 62 5.10 -2.88 -10.85
CA ALA A 62 5.35 -1.44 -10.83
C ALA A 62 4.16 -0.67 -10.22
N ALA A 63 2.94 -1.07 -10.56
CA ALA A 63 1.72 -0.44 -10.04
C ALA A 63 1.57 -0.63 -8.52
N ILE A 64 1.83 -1.84 -8.01
CA ILE A 64 1.76 -2.15 -6.57
C ILE A 64 2.77 -1.30 -5.80
N VAL A 65 4.00 -1.16 -6.30
CA VAL A 65 5.02 -0.31 -5.67
C VAL A 65 4.61 1.17 -5.64
N GLU A 66 4.03 1.69 -6.72
CA GLU A 66 3.56 3.09 -6.74
C GLU A 66 2.36 3.30 -5.80
N VAL A 67 1.45 2.33 -5.67
CA VAL A 67 0.37 2.36 -4.67
C VAL A 67 0.95 2.41 -3.25
N CYS A 68 1.91 1.53 -2.92
CA CYS A 68 2.54 1.53 -1.60
C CYS A 68 3.22 2.87 -1.30
N ARG A 69 3.90 3.48 -2.27
CA ARG A 69 4.51 4.82 -2.12
C ARG A 69 3.48 5.91 -1.90
N ALA A 70 2.35 5.87 -2.62
CA ALA A 70 1.27 6.83 -2.44
C ALA A 70 0.64 6.71 -1.04
N LEU A 71 0.43 5.49 -0.56
CA LEU A 71 -0.09 5.22 0.80
C LEU A 71 0.89 5.70 1.87
N LYS A 72 2.18 5.41 1.71
CA LYS A 72 3.20 5.88 2.65
C LYS A 72 3.24 7.40 2.73
N ALA A 73 3.23 8.08 1.59
CA ALA A 73 3.17 9.54 1.55
C ALA A 73 1.89 10.11 2.22
N ALA A 74 0.76 9.42 2.09
CA ALA A 74 -0.47 9.81 2.76
C ALA A 74 -0.42 9.60 4.28
N GLN A 75 0.28 8.55 4.75
CA GLN A 75 0.51 8.30 6.18
C GLN A 75 1.47 9.33 6.78
N ASP A 76 2.60 9.57 6.11
CA ASP A 76 3.63 10.51 6.57
C ASP A 76 3.16 11.97 6.50
N GLY A 77 2.21 12.26 5.60
CA GLY A 77 1.59 13.57 5.42
C GLY A 77 0.30 13.79 6.21
N ALA A 78 -0.17 12.79 6.97
CA ALA A 78 -1.32 12.96 7.86
C ALA A 78 -0.92 13.90 9.03
N PRO A 79 -1.72 14.94 9.32
CA PRO A 79 -1.42 15.90 10.39
C PRO A 79 -1.51 15.30 11.80
#